data_AF-W1YG19-F1
#
_entry.id   AF-W1YG19-F1
#
_cell.length_a   1.000
_cell.length_b   1.000
_cell.length_c   1.000
_cell.angle_alpha   90.00
_cell.angle_beta   90.00
_cell.angle_gamma   90.00
#
_symmetry.space_group_name_H-M   'P 1'
#
loop_
_entity.id
_entity.type
_entity.pdbx_description
1 polymer ?
#
loop_
_entity_poly.entity_id
_entity_poly.type
_entity_poly.pdbx_seq_one_letter_code
_entity_poly.pdbx_strand_id
1 'polypeptide(L)'
;VYFALKSGSATLTSLTAVTDQNGIATTSVKGAMTGSVTVSAVTTAGGMQTVDITLVAGPADASQSVLKNNRSSLKGDFTDSAELHLVLHDISGNP
;
A
#
# COMPACT_ATOMS: atom_id res chain seq x y z
N VAL A 1 18.05 -19.12 -0.11
CA VAL A 1 16.85 -18.68 0.61
C VAL A 1 15.75 -18.41 -0.40
N TYR A 2 14.52 -18.84 -0.12
CA TYR A 2 13.34 -18.59 -0.93
C TYR A 2 12.46 -17.56 -0.23
N PHE A 3 12.11 -16.49 -0.93
CA PHE A 3 11.18 -15.47 -0.46
C PHE A 3 9.84 -15.61 -1.17
N ALA A 4 8.75 -15.42 -0.43
CA ALA A 4 7.41 -15.43 -1.01
C ALA A 4 6.46 -14.50 -0.26
N LEU A 5 5.50 -13.93 -0.99
CA LEU A 5 4.36 -13.25 -0.39
C LEU A 5 3.39 -14.29 0.15
N LYS A 6 3.06 -14.19 1.44
CA LYS A 6 2.07 -15.04 2.09
C LYS A 6 0.68 -14.43 2.03
N SER A 7 0.60 -13.10 2.08
CA SER A 7 -0.64 -12.31 1.99
C SER A 7 -0.32 -10.88 1.52
N GLY A 8 -1.36 -10.13 1.15
CA GLY A 8 -1.24 -8.76 0.67
C GLY A 8 -0.89 -8.64 -0.81
N SER A 9 -0.94 -7.41 -1.33
CA SER A 9 -0.64 -7.10 -2.74
C SER A 9 0.65 -6.29 -2.82
N ALA A 10 1.74 -6.97 -3.17
CA ALA A 10 3.05 -6.38 -3.38
C ALA A 10 3.85 -7.19 -4.40
N THR A 11 5.07 -6.76 -4.66
CA THR A 11 6.04 -7.46 -5.50
C THR A 11 7.36 -7.60 -4.75
N LEU A 12 8.04 -8.72 -4.97
CA LEU A 12 9.40 -8.94 -4.51
C LEU A 12 10.35 -8.75 -5.69
N THR A 13 11.47 -8.05 -5.48
CA THR A 13 12.48 -7.88 -6.55
C THR A 13 13.13 -9.21 -6.94
N SER A 14 13.27 -10.13 -5.98
CA SER A 14 13.78 -11.48 -6.19
C SER A 14 13.05 -12.48 -5.28
N LEU A 15 12.69 -13.64 -5.83
CA LEU A 15 12.10 -14.75 -5.06
C LEU A 15 13.17 -15.69 -4.47
N THR A 16 14.42 -15.57 -4.92
CA THR A 16 15.54 -16.36 -4.40
C THR A 16 16.74 -15.47 -4.16
N ALA A 17 17.53 -15.82 -3.15
CA ALA A 17 18.82 -15.19 -2.87
C ALA A 17 19.78 -16.21 -2.24
N VAL A 18 21.07 -16.05 -2.55
CA VAL A 18 22.17 -16.72 -1.85
C VAL A 18 22.61 -15.80 -0.72
N THR A 19 22.97 -16.38 0.43
CA THR A 19 23.48 -15.61 1.56
C THR A 19 24.89 -15.10 1.28
N ASP A 20 25.20 -13.90 1.75
CA ASP A 20 26.56 -13.35 1.70
C ASP A 20 27.50 -14.00 2.73
N GLN A 21 28.73 -13.47 2.85
CA GLN A 21 29.75 -13.94 3.80
C GLN A 21 29.33 -13.86 5.28
N ASN A 22 28.32 -13.04 5.60
CA ASN A 22 27.78 -12.88 6.95
C ASN A 22 26.50 -13.73 7.16
N GLY A 23 26.08 -14.51 6.16
CA GLY A 23 24.85 -15.29 6.21
C GLY A 23 23.58 -14.49 5.87
N ILE A 24 23.71 -13.30 5.28
CA ILE A 24 22.57 -12.41 5.02
C ILE A 24 22.05 -12.61 3.59
N ALA A 25 20.75 -12.82 3.44
CA ALA A 25 20.05 -12.82 2.16
C ALA A 25 19.00 -11.71 2.17
N THR A 26 18.92 -10.92 1.10
CA THR A 26 18.00 -9.77 1.00
C THR A 26 17.10 -9.85 -0.22
N THR A 27 15.92 -9.26 -0.11
CA THR A 27 15.00 -8.95 -1.22
C THR A 27 14.31 -7.62 -0.90
N SER A 28 13.75 -6.95 -1.89
CA SER A 28 12.98 -5.73 -1.68
C SER A 28 11.51 -5.97 -1.96
N VAL A 29 10.66 -5.38 -1.12
CA VAL A 29 9.20 -5.42 -1.25
C VAL A 29 8.74 -4.07 -1.79
N LYS A 30 7.91 -4.08 -2.84
CA LYS A 30 7.28 -2.88 -3.39
C LYS A 30 5.78 -3.11 -3.53
N GLY A 31 4.97 -2.22 -2.96
CA GLY A 31 3.52 -2.23 -3.11
C GLY A 31 3.02 -0.90 -3.65
N ALA A 32 1.89 -0.95 -4.35
CA ALA A 32 1.25 0.24 -4.91
C ALA A 32 0.15 0.80 -4.00
N MET A 33 -0.53 -0.05 -3.22
CA MET A 33 -1.68 0.33 -2.40
C MET A 33 -1.37 0.26 -0.91
N THR A 34 -2.08 1.04 -0.11
CA THR A 34 -2.06 0.92 1.35
C THR A 34 -2.55 -0.43 1.81
N GLY A 35 -1.95 -0.95 2.88
CA GLY A 35 -2.36 -2.22 3.47
C GLY A 35 -1.21 -3.05 4.02
N SER A 36 -1.55 -4.23 4.53
CA SER A 36 -0.59 -5.15 5.14
C SER A 36 -0.12 -6.21 4.15
N VAL A 37 1.17 -6.51 4.19
CA VAL A 37 1.84 -7.54 3.39
C VAL A 37 2.60 -8.46 4.32
N THR A 38 2.33 -9.76 4.26
CA THR A 38 3.15 -10.75 4.98
C THR A 38 4.14 -11.39 4.02
N VAL A 39 5.42 -11.31 4.34
CA VAL A 39 6.51 -11.92 3.59
C VAL A 39 7.03 -13.13 4.36
N SER A 40 7.32 -14.21 3.66
CA SER A 40 7.99 -15.40 4.20
C SER A 40 9.38 -15.58 3.61
N ALA A 41 10.28 -16.13 4.41
CA ALA A 41 11.60 -16.59 3.98
C ALA A 41 11.81 -18.04 4.42
N VAL A 42 12.23 -18.90 3.50
CA VAL A 42 12.50 -20.32 3.73
C VAL A 42 13.96 -20.63 3.40
N THR A 43 14.68 -21.21 4.35
CA THR A 43 16.06 -21.69 4.12
C THR A 43 16.04 -23.03 3.37
N THR A 44 17.13 -23.38 2.72
CA THR A 44 17.26 -24.69 2.04
C THR A 44 17.20 -25.87 3.00
N ALA A 45 17.51 -25.64 4.28
CA ALA A 45 17.34 -26.61 5.36
C ALA A 45 15.90 -26.71 5.90
N GLY A 46 14.96 -25.92 5.37
CA GLY A 46 13.53 -25.99 5.68
C GLY A 46 13.04 -25.05 6.79
N GLY A 47 13.91 -24.23 7.38
CA GLY A 47 13.50 -23.24 8.37
C GLY A 47 12.70 -22.10 7.73
N MET A 48 11.49 -21.83 8.24
CA MET A 48 10.60 -20.76 7.75
C MET A 48 10.47 -19.65 8.79
N GLN A 49 10.48 -18.41 8.32
CA GLN A 49 10.16 -17.22 9.10
C GLN A 49 9.23 -16.30 8.31
N THR A 50 8.45 -15.49 9.02
CA THR A 50 7.54 -14.51 8.43
C THR A 50 7.72 -13.14 9.06
N VAL A 51 7.47 -12.10 8.28
CA VAL A 51 7.44 -10.71 8.74
C VAL A 51 6.31 -9.96 8.05
N ASP A 52 5.67 -9.07 8.80
CA ASP A 52 4.64 -8.18 8.28
C ASP A 52 5.23 -6.81 7.93
N ILE A 53 4.73 -6.24 6.83
CA ILE A 53 5.06 -4.92 6.33
C ILE A 53 3.75 -4.16 6.12
N THR A 54 3.67 -2.94 6.65
CA THR A 54 2.55 -2.03 6.40
C THR A 54 2.94 -1.03 5.32
N LEU A 55 2.21 -1.04 4.21
CA LEU A 55 2.27 -0.04 3.17
C LEU A 55 1.35 1.12 3.56
N VAL A 56 1.90 2.34 3.57
CA VAL A 56 1.19 3.57 3.92
C VAL A 56 1.13 4.50 2.71
N ALA A 57 0.06 5.30 2.62
CA ALA A 57 -0.11 6.26 1.55
C ALA A 57 0.98 7.33 1.65
N GLY A 58 1.38 7.85 0.49
CA GLY A 58 2.21 9.05 0.46
C GLY A 58 1.46 10.27 1.00
N PRO A 59 2.14 11.43 1.08
CA PRO A 59 1.47 12.71 1.32
C PRO A 59 0.35 12.93 0.28
N ALA A 60 -0.77 13.52 0.72
CA ALA A 60 -1.86 13.84 -0.17
C ALA A 60 -1.43 14.84 -1.27
N ASP A 61 -1.88 14.58 -2.49
CA ASP A 61 -1.66 15.40 -3.67
C ASP A 61 -3.01 15.96 -4.15
N ALA A 62 -3.12 17.29 -4.18
CA ALA A 62 -4.37 17.97 -4.56
C ALA A 62 -4.75 17.76 -6.04
N SER A 63 -3.78 17.48 -6.91
CA SER A 63 -4.04 17.22 -8.34
C SER A 63 -4.62 15.82 -8.58
N GLN A 64 -4.36 14.88 -7.66
CA GLN A 64 -4.94 13.52 -7.68
C GLN A 64 -6.22 13.42 -6.83
N SER A 65 -6.37 14.30 -5.85
CA SER A 65 -7.53 14.32 -4.95
C SER A 65 -8.81 14.80 -5.64
N VAL A 66 -9.97 14.36 -5.14
CA VAL A 66 -11.27 14.62 -5.77
C VAL A 66 -12.26 15.17 -4.75
N LEU A 67 -12.78 16.38 -5.02
CA LEU A 67 -13.88 16.98 -4.27
C LEU A 67 -15.18 16.85 -5.07
N LYS A 68 -16.20 16.24 -4.45
CA LYS A 68 -17.55 16.10 -5.02
C LYS A 68 -18.59 16.71 -4.10
N ASN A 69 -19.69 17.14 -4.69
CA ASN A 69 -20.91 17.53 -4.00
C ASN A 69 -22.06 16.61 -4.43
N ASN A 70 -22.98 16.31 -3.51
CA ASN A 70 -24.15 15.49 -3.83
C ASN A 70 -25.22 16.23 -4.65
N ARG A 71 -25.20 17.58 -4.67
CA ARG A 71 -26.12 18.41 -5.44
C ARG A 71 -25.50 19.74 -5.86
N SER A 72 -25.76 20.17 -7.10
CA SER A 72 -25.18 21.38 -7.72
C SER A 72 -25.99 22.66 -7.49
N SER A 73 -27.16 22.57 -6.85
CA SER A 73 -28.01 23.72 -6.56
C SER A 73 -28.73 23.57 -5.22
N LEU A 74 -28.86 24.71 -4.53
CA LEU A 74 -29.58 24.87 -3.28
C LEU A 74 -30.60 25.98 -3.41
N LYS A 75 -31.73 25.85 -2.71
CA LYS A 75 -32.61 26.99 -2.48
C LYS A 75 -31.91 27.96 -1.53
N GLY A 76 -31.88 29.24 -1.88
CA GLY A 76 -31.26 30.31 -1.08
C GLY A 76 -32.11 30.71 0.12
N ASP A 77 -32.52 29.75 0.96
CA ASP A 77 -33.44 29.96 2.08
C ASP A 77 -32.90 29.50 3.44
N PHE A 78 -31.62 29.13 3.50
CA PHE A 78 -30.95 28.61 4.70
C PHE A 78 -31.51 27.30 5.26
N THR A 79 -32.41 26.62 4.57
CA THR A 79 -32.97 25.31 5.00
C THR A 79 -32.44 24.16 4.15
N ASP A 80 -32.14 24.44 2.88
CA ASP A 80 -31.53 23.48 1.96
C ASP A 80 -30.03 23.35 2.20
N SER A 81 -29.49 22.13 2.19
CA SER A 81 -28.06 21.86 2.35
C SER A 81 -27.52 20.91 1.28
N ALA A 82 -26.21 21.03 0.99
CA ALA A 82 -25.44 20.11 0.18
C ALA A 82 -24.35 19.45 1.04
N GLU A 83 -24.03 18.20 0.74
CA GLU A 83 -22.94 17.47 1.36
C GLU A 83 -21.73 17.46 0.42
N LEU A 84 -20.56 17.77 0.98
CA LEU A 84 -19.29 17.72 0.28
C LEU A 84 -18.52 16.47 0.68
N HIS A 85 -18.04 15.74 -0.31
CA HIS A 85 -17.25 14.51 -0.17
C HIS A 85 -15.87 14.74 -0.77
N LEU A 86 -14.85 14.79 0.10
CA LEU A 86 -13.44 14.86 -0.31
C LEU A 86 -12.82 13.48 -0.22
N VAL A 87 -12.25 13.01 -1.32
CA VAL A 87 -11.38 11.83 -1.36
C VAL A 87 -9.96 12.31 -1.64
N LEU A 88 -9.10 12.23 -0.64
CA LEU A 88 -7.68 12.50 -0.79
C LEU A 88 -7.04 11.35 -1.55
N HIS A 89 -6.09 11.66 -2.43
CA HIS A 89 -5.20 10.67 -3.02
C HIS A 89 -3.76 11.17 -2.89
N ASP A 90 -2.80 10.26 -2.79
CA ASP A 90 -1.37 10.59 -2.88
C ASP A 90 -0.92 10.84 -4.34
N ILE A 91 0.36 11.20 -4.53
CA ILE A 91 0.94 11.45 -5.87
C ILE A 91 0.91 10.23 -6.80
N SER A 92 0.77 9.03 -6.25
CA SER A 92 0.63 7.78 -7.01
C SER A 92 -0.84 7.44 -7.31
N GLY A 93 -1.77 8.28 -6.87
CA GLY A 93 -3.20 8.11 -7.05
C GLY A 93 -3.84 7.13 -6.07
N ASN A 94 -3.21 6.86 -4.92
CA ASN A 94 -3.78 5.98 -3.89
C ASN A 94 -4.62 6.78 -2.90
N PRO A 95 -5.85 6.34 -2.58
CA PRO A 95 -6.67 6.97 -1.55
C PRO A 95 -6.19 6.69 -0.12
#